data_AF-A0A8J3B4K0-F1
#
_entry.id   AF-A0A8J3B4K0-F1
#
_cell.length_a   1.000
_cell.length_b   1.000
_cell.length_c   1.000
_cell.angle_alpha   90.00
_cell.angle_beta   90.00
_cell.angle_gamma   90.00
#
_symmetry.space_group_name_H-M   'P 1'
#
loop_
_entity.id
_entity.type
_entity.pdbx_description
1 polymer ?
#
loop_
_entity_poly.entity_id
_entity_poly.type
_entity_poly.pdbx_seq_one_letter_code
_entity_poly.pdbx_strand_id
1 'polypeptide(L)'
;MATGDGIRVDPGRLGELAAALRAEVERQYVPQLVAVGAELAVDLPPPAAEFRELVGLLGAHRDAQARTVDQVHDYANRSSGLAAAAERAGARYAAADARAAAAFPTGRGSA
;
A
#
# COMPACT_ATOMS: atom_id res chain seq x y z
N MET A 1 -11.43 34.68 18.54
CA MET A 1 -12.16 33.39 18.68
C MET A 1 -11.95 32.65 17.38
N ALA A 2 -11.07 31.64 17.36
CA ALA A 2 -10.74 30.91 16.14
C ALA A 2 -11.85 29.90 15.84
N THR A 3 -12.69 30.20 14.86
CA THR A 3 -13.66 29.26 14.30
C THR A 3 -12.86 28.19 13.54
N GLY A 4 -13.05 26.93 13.95
CA GLY A 4 -12.25 25.80 13.50
C GLY A 4 -12.08 25.75 11.99
N ASP A 5 -10.82 25.61 11.57
CA ASP A 5 -10.45 25.26 10.21
C ASP A 5 -10.98 23.85 9.93
N GLY A 6 -12.24 23.78 9.50
CA GLY A 6 -12.89 22.52 9.17
C GLY A 6 -12.15 21.90 8.00
N ILE A 7 -11.39 20.84 8.27
CA ILE A 7 -10.66 20.09 7.24
C ILE A 7 -11.67 19.67 6.18
N ARG A 8 -11.64 20.35 5.03
CA ARG A 8 -12.49 20.06 3.88
C ARG A 8 -11.84 18.91 3.12
N VAL A 9 -12.30 17.69 3.40
CA VAL A 9 -11.84 16.49 2.70
C VAL A 9 -12.77 16.23 1.52
N ASP A 10 -12.22 16.17 0.31
CA ASP A 10 -12.94 15.72 -0.89
C ASP A 10 -13.00 14.19 -0.90
N PRO A 11 -14.16 13.57 -0.69
CA PRO A 11 -14.29 12.10 -0.63
C PRO A 11 -13.99 11.44 -1.99
N GLY A 12 -14.21 12.15 -3.10
CA GLY A 12 -13.90 11.66 -4.45
C GLY A 12 -12.40 11.48 -4.64
N ARG A 13 -11.60 12.43 -4.16
CA ARG A 13 -10.12 12.36 -4.22
C ARG A 13 -9.53 11.25 -3.37
N LEU A 14 -10.14 10.91 -2.23
CA LEU A 14 -9.72 9.75 -1.44
C LEU A 14 -10.03 8.43 -2.15
N GLY A 15 -11.16 8.35 -2.85
CA GLY A 15 -11.50 7.20 -3.70
C GLY A 15 -10.55 7.03 -4.89
N GLU A 16 -10.22 8.13 -5.58
CA GLU A 16 -9.25 8.13 -6.68
C GLU A 16 -7.84 7.73 -6.22
N LEU A 17 -7.39 8.23 -5.05
CA LEU A 17 -6.12 7.82 -4.46
C LEU A 17 -6.09 6.33 -4.11
N ALA A 18 -7.17 5.80 -3.51
CA ALA A 18 -7.27 4.38 -3.19
C ALA A 18 -7.26 3.51 -4.45
N ALA A 19 -7.98 3.92 -5.50
CA ALA A 19 -8.00 3.23 -6.78
C ALA A 19 -6.63 3.25 -7.47
N ALA A 20 -5.93 4.39 -7.45
CA ALA A 20 -4.59 4.53 -8.02
C ALA A 20 -3.56 3.65 -7.28
N LEU A 21 -3.59 3.64 -5.93
CA LEU A 21 -2.73 2.78 -5.13
C LEU A 21 -2.98 1.29 -5.40
N ARG A 22 -4.25 0.90 -5.53
CA ARG A 22 -4.62 -0.49 -5.85
C ARG A 22 -4.17 -0.90 -7.25
N ALA A 23 -4.41 -0.05 -8.24
CA ALA A 23 -4.01 -0.31 -9.62
C ALA A 23 -2.48 -0.42 -9.76
N GLU A 24 -1.73 0.37 -9.00
CA GLU A 24 -0.26 0.30 -8.97
C GLU A 24 0.23 -1.03 -8.36
N VAL A 25 -0.37 -1.46 -7.25
CA VAL A 25 -0.07 -2.76 -6.64
C VAL A 25 -0.44 -3.93 -7.57
N GLU A 26 -1.60 -3.89 -8.24
CA GLU A 26 -2.01 -4.97 -9.12
C GLU A 26 -1.16 -5.04 -10.40
N ARG A 27 -0.78 -3.89 -10.99
CA ARG A 27 -0.07 -3.83 -12.27
C ARG A 27 1.43 -3.99 -12.16
N GLN A 28 2.06 -3.34 -11.19
CA GLN A 28 3.52 -3.37 -11.09
C GLN A 28 3.99 -4.49 -10.17
N TYR A 29 3.23 -4.73 -9.11
CA TYR A 29 3.80 -5.38 -7.94
C TYR A 29 3.54 -6.91 -7.91
N VAL A 30 2.32 -7.36 -8.24
CA VAL A 30 2.00 -8.80 -8.35
C VAL A 30 2.90 -9.54 -9.36
N PRO A 31 3.18 -9.02 -10.57
CA PRO A 31 4.03 -9.71 -11.55
C PRO A 31 5.51 -9.74 -11.14
N GLN A 32 6.01 -8.64 -10.54
CA GLN A 32 7.41 -8.52 -10.16
C GLN A 32 7.78 -9.42 -8.98
N LEU A 33 6.83 -9.70 -8.08
CA LEU A 33 7.08 -10.59 -6.93
C LEU A 33 7.32 -12.04 -7.34
N VAL A 34 6.56 -12.51 -8.33
CA VAL A 34 6.74 -13.86 -8.89
C VAL A 34 8.10 -13.97 -9.57
N ALA A 35 8.50 -12.94 -10.32
CA ALA A 35 9.80 -12.89 -10.99
C ALA A 35 10.97 -12.82 -10.00
N VAL A 36 10.90 -11.90 -9.03
CA VAL A 36 11.95 -11.71 -8.01
C VAL A 36 12.07 -12.94 -7.12
N GLY A 37 10.95 -13.53 -6.68
CA GLY A 37 10.98 -14.77 -5.90
C GLY A 37 11.63 -15.93 -6.67
N ALA A 38 11.37 -16.05 -7.98
CA ALA A 38 11.98 -17.08 -8.82
C ALA A 38 13.48 -16.86 -9.03
N GLU A 39 13.93 -15.61 -9.23
CA GLU A 39 15.36 -15.28 -9.38
C GLU A 39 16.15 -15.44 -8.08
N LEU A 40 15.51 -15.19 -6.93
CA LEU A 40 16.14 -15.34 -5.61
C LEU A 40 16.12 -16.79 -5.10
N ALA A 41 15.35 -17.69 -5.72
CA ALA A 41 15.25 -19.10 -5.36
C ALA A 41 16.30 -20.00 -6.05
N VAL A 42 17.32 -19.41 -6.70
CA VAL A 42 18.41 -20.19 -7.30
C VAL A 42 19.16 -20.94 -6.21
N ASP A 43 18.99 -22.27 -6.20
CA ASP A 43 19.61 -23.13 -5.20
C ASP A 43 21.09 -23.32 -5.55
N LEU A 44 21.95 -22.59 -4.83
CA LEU A 44 23.40 -22.67 -4.99
C LEU A 44 23.94 -23.84 -4.16
N PRO A 45 24.80 -24.70 -4.74
CA PRO A 45 25.38 -25.83 -4.02
C PRO A 45 26.14 -25.34 -2.77
N PRO A 46 26.19 -26.18 -1.71
CA PRO A 46 26.95 -25.82 -0.52
C PRO A 46 28.42 -25.58 -0.88
N PRO A 47 29.01 -24.45 -0.45
CA PRO A 47 30.41 -24.17 -0.69
C PRO A 47 31.30 -25.20 -0.01
N ALA A 48 32.42 -25.53 -0.63
CA ALA A 48 33.47 -26.30 0.03
C ALA A 48 33.96 -25.52 1.26
N ALA A 49 33.91 -26.15 2.43
CA ALA A 49 34.20 -25.53 3.73
C ALA A 49 35.64 -24.98 3.84
N GLU A 50 36.52 -25.43 2.95
CA GLU A 50 37.89 -25.00 2.80
C GLU A 50 38.01 -23.52 2.38
N PHE A 51 37.01 -22.99 1.67
CA PHE A 51 36.96 -21.59 1.21
C PHE A 51 36.01 -20.76 2.09
N ARG A 52 36.50 -20.32 3.25
CA ARG A 52 35.69 -19.59 4.23
C ARG A 52 35.11 -18.29 3.68
N GLU A 53 35.83 -17.62 2.80
CA GLU A 53 35.38 -16.40 2.12
C GLU A 53 34.17 -16.67 1.22
N LEU A 54 34.18 -17.81 0.50
CA LEU A 54 33.05 -18.23 -0.33
C LEU A 54 31.85 -18.64 0.52
N VAL A 55 32.08 -19.30 1.67
CA VAL A 55 31.04 -19.62 2.66
C VAL A 55 30.39 -18.33 3.17
N GLY A 56 31.19 -17.34 3.57
CA GLY A 56 30.71 -16.05 4.04
C GLY A 56 29.95 -15.28 2.97
N LEU A 57 30.47 -15.25 1.73
CA LEU A 57 29.81 -14.61 0.59
C LEU A 57 28.44 -15.23 0.30
N LEU A 58 28.35 -16.56 0.23
CA LEU A 58 27.09 -17.24 -0.03
C LEU A 58 26.09 -17.09 1.12
N GLY A 59 26.56 -17.03 2.36
CA GLY A 59 25.72 -16.70 3.51
C GLY A 59 25.15 -15.28 3.41
N ALA A 60 26.01 -14.29 3.19
CA ALA A 60 25.59 -12.90 3.02
C ALA A 60 24.66 -12.70 1.81
N HIS A 61 24.90 -13.44 0.74
CA HIS A 61 24.02 -13.44 -0.43
C HIS A 61 22.62 -13.95 -0.08
N ARG A 62 22.51 -15.13 0.56
CA ARG A 62 21.21 -15.68 0.98
C ARG A 62 20.47 -14.74 1.95
N ASP A 63 21.18 -14.12 2.89
CA ASP A 63 20.61 -13.13 3.80
C ASP A 63 20.06 -11.90 3.04
N ALA A 64 20.80 -11.42 2.04
CA ALA A 64 20.35 -10.31 1.20
C ALA A 64 19.11 -10.69 0.37
N GLN A 65 19.08 -11.91 -0.18
CA GLN A 65 17.93 -12.44 -0.91
C GLN A 65 16.68 -12.48 -0.01
N ALA A 66 16.80 -13.06 1.19
CA ALA A 66 15.70 -13.15 2.15
C ALA A 66 15.17 -11.76 2.56
N ARG A 67 16.05 -10.84 2.94
CA ARG A 67 15.65 -9.46 3.29
C ARG A 67 14.98 -8.72 2.15
N THR A 68 15.41 -8.96 0.91
CA THR A 68 14.79 -8.35 -0.28
C THR A 68 13.36 -8.83 -0.45
N VAL A 69 13.13 -10.15 -0.34
CA VAL A 69 11.79 -10.75 -0.39
C VAL A 69 10.90 -10.18 0.71
N ASP A 70 11.39 -10.12 1.95
CA ASP A 70 10.66 -9.58 3.09
C ASP A 70 10.28 -8.11 2.89
N GLN A 71 11.25 -7.27 2.49
CA GLN A 71 11.07 -5.83 2.28
C GLN A 71 10.03 -5.56 1.20
N VAL A 72 10.08 -6.34 0.11
CA VAL A 72 9.10 -6.31 -0.97
C VAL A 72 7.75 -6.64 -0.34
N HIS A 73 7.53 -7.84 0.20
CA HIS A 73 6.25 -8.23 0.81
C HIS A 73 5.66 -7.20 1.79
N ASP A 74 6.50 -6.60 2.63
CA ASP A 74 6.12 -5.54 3.56
C ASP A 74 5.55 -4.30 2.84
N TYR A 75 6.21 -3.86 1.76
CA TYR A 75 5.74 -2.75 0.94
C TYR A 75 4.36 -3.04 0.33
N ALA A 76 4.12 -4.27 -0.16
CA ALA A 76 2.80 -4.70 -0.65
C ALA A 76 1.71 -4.51 0.41
N ASN A 77 1.98 -5.10 1.57
CA ASN A 77 0.99 -5.22 2.64
C ASN A 77 0.63 -3.83 3.17
N ARG A 78 1.64 -2.96 3.33
CA ARG A 78 1.43 -1.57 3.75
C ARG A 78 0.67 -0.77 2.71
N SER A 79 0.98 -0.93 1.43
CA SER A 79 0.30 -0.21 0.34
C SER A 79 -1.17 -0.63 0.20
N SER A 80 -1.45 -1.94 0.27
CA SER A 80 -2.81 -2.48 0.32
C SER A 80 -3.58 -2.00 1.55
N GLY A 81 -2.93 -2.01 2.73
CA GLY A 81 -3.49 -1.49 3.97
C GLY A 81 -3.84 0.00 3.90
N LEU A 82 -2.98 0.79 3.27
CA LEU A 82 -3.20 2.22 3.02
C LEU A 82 -4.39 2.45 2.08
N ALA A 83 -4.47 1.72 0.97
CA ALA A 83 -5.59 1.79 0.03
C ALA A 83 -6.92 1.48 0.73
N ALA A 84 -6.97 0.40 1.53
CA ALA A 84 -8.15 0.03 2.30
C ALA A 84 -8.51 1.08 3.37
N ALA A 85 -7.51 1.74 3.98
CA ALA A 85 -7.75 2.83 4.92
C ALA A 85 -8.34 4.07 4.24
N ALA A 86 -7.81 4.45 3.07
CA ALA A 86 -8.31 5.56 2.27
C ALA A 86 -9.77 5.32 1.82
N GLU A 87 -10.10 4.11 1.38
CA GLU A 87 -11.47 3.72 1.02
C GLU A 87 -12.43 3.85 2.21
N ARG A 88 -12.06 3.32 3.39
CA ARG A 88 -12.86 3.45 4.61
C ARG A 88 -13.05 4.90 5.03
N ALA A 89 -12.01 5.73 4.91
CA ALA A 89 -12.09 7.16 5.21
C ALA A 89 -13.05 7.87 4.25
N GLY A 90 -12.93 7.63 2.94
CA GLY A 90 -13.83 8.18 1.93
C GLY A 90 -15.29 7.81 2.17
N ALA A 91 -15.58 6.55 2.46
CA ALA A 91 -16.94 6.08 2.77
C ALA A 91 -17.54 6.77 4.00
N ARG A 92 -16.73 6.99 5.05
CA ARG A 92 -17.16 7.69 6.27
C ARG A 92 -17.49 9.16 6.00
N TYR A 93 -16.68 9.85 5.19
CA TYR A 93 -16.94 11.23 4.80
C TYR A 93 -18.20 11.34 3.93
N ALA A 94 -18.35 10.49 2.91
CA ALA A 94 -19.55 10.48 2.09
C ALA A 94 -20.83 10.24 2.91
N ALA A 95 -20.78 9.33 3.90
CA ALA A 95 -21.90 9.09 4.80
C ALA A 95 -22.15 10.26 5.78
N ALA A 96 -21.13 11.03 6.15
CA ALA A 96 -21.30 12.24 6.95
C ALA A 96 -21.96 13.36 6.12
N ASP A 97 -21.52 13.56 4.88
CA ASP A 97 -22.09 14.54 3.96
C ASP A 97 -23.56 14.23 3.62
N ALA A 98 -23.89 12.97 3.35
CA ALA A 98 -25.27 12.54 3.12
C ALA A 98 -26.17 12.80 4.34
N ARG A 99 -25.66 12.57 5.56
CA ARG A 99 -26.39 12.88 6.80
C ARG A 99 -26.58 14.39 6.99
N ALA A 100 -25.55 15.19 6.70
CA ALA A 100 -25.64 16.64 6.78
C ALA A 100 -26.65 17.20 5.76
N ALA A 101 -26.63 16.70 4.52
CA ALA A 101 -27.59 17.07 3.48
C ALA A 101 -29.04 16.70 3.85
N ALA A 102 -29.25 15.53 4.47
CA ALA A 102 -30.56 15.11 4.95
C ALA A 102 -31.04 15.90 6.17
N ALA A 103 -30.12 16.34 7.05
CA ALA A 103 -30.45 17.15 8.23
C ALA A 103 -30.75 18.61 7.89
N PHE A 104 -30.15 19.12 6.80
CA PHE A 104 -30.39 20.46 6.27
C PHE A 104 -30.88 20.39 4.83
N PRO A 105 -32.11 19.87 4.58
CA PRO A 105 -32.68 19.92 3.26
C PRO A 105 -32.84 21.40 2.91
N THR A 106 -32.14 21.88 1.87
CA THR A 106 -32.23 23.26 1.41
C THR A 106 -33.65 23.58 0.93
N GLY A 107 -34.50 23.94 1.87
CA GLY A 107 -35.77 24.62 1.65
C GLY A 107 -35.55 26.11 1.79
N ARG A 108 -35.22 26.78 0.68
CA ARG A 108 -35.79 28.09 0.33
C ARG A 108 -35.31 28.55 -1.05
N GLY A 109 -36.28 28.66 -1.94
CA GLY A 109 -36.21 29.26 -3.26
C GLY A 109 -37.62 29.35 -3.84
N SER A 110 -38.56 29.89 -3.07
CA SER A 110 -39.86 30.36 -3.57
C SER A 110 -39.77 31.87 -3.79
N ALA A 111 -39.80 32.31 -5.04
CA ALA A 111 -40.44 33.53 -5.55
C ALA A 111 -40.16 33.64 -7.05
#